data_AF-A0A928GD86-F1
#
_entry.id   AF-A0A928GD86-F1
#
_cell.length_a   1.000
_cell.length_b   1.000
_cell.length_c   1.000
_cell.angle_alpha   90.00
_cell.angle_beta   90.00
_cell.angle_gamma   90.00
#
_symmetry.space_group_name_H-M   'P 1'
#
loop_
_entity.id
_entity.type
_entity.pdbx_description
1 polymer ?
#
loop_
_entity_poly.entity_id
_entity_poly.type
_entity_poly.pdbx_seq_one_letter_code
_entity_poly.pdbx_strand_id
1 'polypeptide(L)'
;MAIKLTLKHTDRILFCGSKWWGDPDMPESMQYPAIEVNEDGERYDYPHTFICQINCEDIAAFDPEGRLPHEGMLYFFAALDKWLGYDSPTENGGGEWPRGHFVVKYARSVNFETFQSCMMVDDEGQALTEREMEIVFSECADDERCI
;
A
#
# COMPACT_ATOMS: atom_id res chain seq x y z
N MET A 1 -17.63 -14.24 3.91
CA MET A 1 -16.84 -14.60 2.71
C MET A 1 -15.58 -13.77 2.73
N ALA A 2 -14.44 -14.43 2.67
CA ALA A 2 -13.13 -13.81 2.72
C ALA A 2 -12.49 -13.86 1.33
N ILE A 3 -11.66 -12.85 1.05
CA ILE A 3 -10.91 -12.77 -0.20
C ILE A 3 -9.48 -13.18 0.11
N LYS A 4 -9.01 -14.26 -0.53
CA LYS A 4 -7.64 -14.73 -0.41
C LYS A 4 -6.76 -13.98 -1.39
N LEU A 5 -5.66 -13.42 -0.88
CA LEU A 5 -4.61 -12.78 -1.66
C LEU A 5 -3.43 -13.74 -1.81
N THR A 6 -3.03 -14.04 -3.04
CA THR A 6 -1.82 -14.82 -3.34
C THR A 6 -0.83 -13.94 -4.10
N LEU A 7 0.40 -13.83 -3.58
CA LEU A 7 1.44 -13.01 -4.18
C LEU A 7 2.27 -13.84 -5.18
N LYS A 8 2.58 -13.25 -6.33
CA LYS A 8 3.43 -13.88 -7.34
C LYS A 8 4.41 -12.87 -7.93
N HIS A 9 5.64 -13.31 -8.16
CA HIS A 9 6.55 -12.56 -9.01
C HIS A 9 6.01 -12.51 -10.44
N THR A 10 6.21 -11.37 -11.08
CA THR A 10 5.76 -11.12 -12.45
C THR A 10 6.75 -10.21 -13.17
N ASP A 11 6.78 -10.34 -14.49
CA ASP A 11 7.48 -9.40 -15.39
C ASP A 11 6.47 -8.49 -16.11
N ARG A 12 5.18 -8.58 -15.77
CA ARG A 12 4.13 -7.70 -16.28
C ARG A 12 4.26 -6.33 -15.62
N ILE A 13 3.94 -5.29 -16.38
CA ILE A 13 3.79 -3.93 -15.85
C ILE A 13 2.46 -3.87 -15.09
N LEU A 14 2.50 -3.52 -13.79
CA LEU A 14 1.33 -3.48 -12.91
C LEU A 14 0.78 -2.06 -12.68
N PHE A 15 1.06 -1.13 -13.60
CA PHE A 15 0.60 0.26 -13.52
C PHE A 15 -0.92 0.35 -13.38
N CYS A 16 -1.39 1.04 -12.33
CA CYS A 16 -2.81 1.15 -11.95
C CYS A 16 -3.54 -0.19 -11.75
N GLY A 17 -2.80 -1.29 -11.54
CA GLY A 17 -3.33 -2.61 -11.22
C GLY A 17 -3.13 -2.97 -9.75
N SER A 18 -3.71 -4.09 -9.31
CA SER A 18 -3.47 -4.62 -7.96
C SER A 18 -2.04 -5.14 -7.83
N LYS A 19 -1.28 -4.61 -6.87
CA LYS A 19 0.12 -5.01 -6.64
C LYS A 19 0.53 -4.87 -5.17
N TRP A 20 1.48 -5.72 -4.79
CA TRP A 20 2.12 -5.72 -3.49
C TRP A 20 3.56 -5.24 -3.63
N TRP A 21 4.02 -4.37 -2.73
CA TRP A 21 5.27 -3.61 -2.86
C TRP A 21 5.38 -2.84 -4.19
N GLY A 22 6.58 -2.32 -4.50
CA GLY A 22 6.83 -1.42 -5.62
C GLY A 22 6.44 0.02 -5.33
N ASP A 23 6.23 0.76 -6.41
CA ASP A 23 5.87 2.18 -6.35
C ASP A 23 4.36 2.36 -6.51
N PRO A 24 3.67 3.06 -5.59
CA PRO A 24 2.24 3.29 -5.72
C PRO A 24 1.92 4.18 -6.92
N ASP A 25 0.85 3.82 -7.66
CA ASP A 25 0.35 4.61 -8.78
C ASP A 25 -0.75 5.54 -8.28
N MET A 26 -0.39 6.77 -7.89
CA MET A 26 -1.32 7.70 -7.23
C MET A 26 -1.81 8.79 -8.18
N PRO A 27 -3.04 9.32 -7.99
CA PRO A 27 -3.46 10.54 -8.65
C PRO A 27 -2.56 11.72 -8.24
N GLU A 28 -2.29 12.65 -9.16
CA GLU A 28 -1.49 13.87 -8.87
C GLU A 28 -1.99 14.69 -7.67
N SER A 29 -3.29 14.69 -7.42
CA SER A 29 -3.89 15.41 -6.29
C SER A 29 -3.71 14.71 -4.94
N MET A 30 -3.26 13.46 -4.92
CA MET A 30 -3.09 12.68 -3.72
C MET A 30 -1.67 12.89 -3.16
N GLN A 31 -1.58 13.52 -2.00
CA GLN A 31 -0.32 13.62 -1.27
C GLN A 31 0.13 12.22 -0.80
N TYR A 32 1.44 11.97 -0.80
CA TYR A 32 1.99 10.74 -0.23
C TYR A 32 1.79 10.74 1.31
N PRO A 33 1.32 9.64 1.93
CA PRO A 33 1.18 9.57 3.39
C PRO A 33 2.52 9.68 4.13
N ALA A 34 2.59 10.53 5.15
CA ALA A 34 3.74 10.69 6.03
C ALA A 34 3.29 10.95 7.48
N ILE A 35 4.21 10.76 8.42
CA ILE A 35 4.08 11.14 9.83
C ILE A 35 5.02 12.29 10.15
N GLU A 36 4.54 13.27 10.92
CA GLU A 36 5.40 14.32 11.47
C GLU A 36 6.27 13.72 12.59
N VAL A 37 7.58 13.81 12.43
CA VAL A 37 8.57 13.33 13.39
C VAL A 37 9.25 14.54 14.03
N ASN A 38 9.54 14.44 15.32
CA ASN A 38 10.39 15.40 16.03
C ASN A 38 11.61 14.67 16.60
N GLU A 39 12.77 14.92 16.01
CA GLU A 39 14.06 14.39 16.48
C GLU A 39 15.05 15.53 16.62
N ASP A 40 15.78 15.55 17.74
CA ASP A 40 16.78 16.56 18.07
C ASP A 40 16.32 18.03 17.92
N GLY A 41 15.01 18.27 18.08
CA GLY A 41 14.40 19.61 17.99
C GLY A 41 14.00 20.03 16.57
N GLU A 42 14.33 19.24 15.55
CA GLU A 42 13.89 19.43 14.17
C GLU A 42 12.55 18.72 13.93
N ARG A 43 11.72 19.29 13.05
CA ARG A 43 10.45 18.68 12.61
C ARG A 43 10.51 18.39 11.13
N TYR A 44 10.21 17.15 10.76
CA TYR A 44 10.17 16.73 9.37
C TYR A 44 9.09 15.68 9.15
N ASP A 45 8.63 15.56 7.90
CA ASP A 45 7.68 14.53 7.49
C ASP A 45 8.45 13.27 7.10
N TYR A 46 8.19 12.16 7.79
CA TYR A 46 8.74 10.86 7.47
C TYR A 46 7.72 10.03 6.68
N PRO A 47 7.99 9.69 5.40
CA PRO A 47 7.03 9.00 4.54
C PRO A 47 6.75 7.58 5.04
N HIS A 48 5.51 7.12 4.87
CA HIS A 48 5.17 5.74 5.16
C HIS A 48 5.71 4.77 4.10
N THR A 49 6.01 3.54 4.50
CA THR A 49 6.24 2.47 3.55
C THR A 49 4.92 2.12 2.84
N PHE A 50 4.92 2.13 1.51
CA PHE A 50 3.84 1.58 0.70
C PHE A 50 3.80 0.05 0.81
N ILE A 51 2.63 -0.51 1.13
CA ILE A 51 2.45 -1.98 1.26
C ILE A 51 1.86 -2.54 -0.03
N CYS A 52 0.71 -2.01 -0.45
CA CYS A 52 0.01 -2.50 -1.63
C CYS A 52 -1.05 -1.50 -2.11
N GLN A 53 -1.44 -1.67 -3.37
CA GLN A 53 -2.64 -1.06 -3.94
C GLN A 53 -3.55 -2.15 -4.50
N ILE A 54 -4.85 -1.96 -4.37
CA ILE A 54 -5.88 -2.92 -4.81
C ILE A 54 -6.86 -2.18 -5.70
N ASN A 55 -6.92 -2.57 -6.97
CA ASN A 55 -7.97 -2.14 -7.87
C ASN A 55 -9.27 -2.82 -7.42
N CYS A 56 -10.24 -2.01 -7.04
CA CYS A 56 -11.51 -2.48 -6.50
C CYS A 56 -12.31 -3.31 -7.51
N GLU A 57 -12.08 -3.12 -8.81
CA GLU A 57 -12.68 -3.96 -9.86
C GLU A 57 -12.19 -5.42 -9.78
N ASP A 58 -10.94 -5.66 -9.37
CA ASP A 58 -10.37 -7.01 -9.26
C ASP A 58 -11.01 -7.81 -8.11
N ILE A 59 -11.51 -7.11 -7.08
CA ILE A 59 -12.13 -7.73 -5.90
C ILE A 59 -13.66 -7.72 -5.92
N ALA A 60 -14.28 -6.93 -6.79
CA ALA A 60 -15.74 -6.74 -6.84
C ALA A 60 -16.51 -8.06 -7.01
N ALA A 61 -15.99 -8.97 -7.84
CA ALA A 61 -16.62 -10.28 -8.08
C ALA A 61 -16.64 -11.18 -6.82
N PHE A 62 -15.74 -10.95 -5.87
CA PHE A 62 -15.60 -11.73 -4.64
C PHE A 62 -16.34 -11.12 -3.44
N ASP A 63 -16.93 -9.93 -3.59
CA ASP A 63 -17.69 -9.22 -2.55
C ASP A 63 -19.16 -9.00 -2.98
N PRO A 64 -19.98 -10.05 -3.09
CA PRO A 64 -21.38 -9.94 -3.46
C PRO A 64 -22.22 -9.18 -2.42
N GLU A 65 -21.71 -9.01 -1.21
CA GLU A 65 -22.36 -8.27 -0.11
C GLU A 65 -22.18 -6.75 -0.24
N GLY A 66 -21.29 -6.29 -1.13
CA GLY A 66 -21.07 -4.85 -1.39
C GLY A 66 -20.47 -4.11 -0.18
N ARG A 67 -19.60 -4.78 0.58
CA ARG A 67 -18.95 -4.22 1.78
C ARG A 67 -17.71 -3.41 1.44
N LEU A 68 -17.08 -3.72 0.31
CA LEU A 68 -15.92 -3.01 -0.24
C LEU A 68 -16.37 -2.17 -1.45
N PRO A 69 -15.62 -1.12 -1.81
CA PRO A 69 -15.83 -0.46 -3.09
C PRO A 69 -15.66 -1.47 -4.23
N HIS A 70 -16.47 -1.34 -5.28
CA HIS A 70 -16.40 -2.19 -6.49
C HIS A 70 -15.72 -1.49 -7.68
N GLU A 71 -15.32 -0.23 -7.49
CA GLU A 71 -14.60 0.59 -8.45
C GLU A 71 -13.57 1.45 -7.70
N GLY A 72 -12.57 1.95 -8.42
CA GLY A 72 -11.51 2.78 -7.83
C GLY A 72 -10.31 1.99 -7.32
N MET A 73 -9.46 2.66 -6.55
CA MET A 73 -8.19 2.11 -6.06
C MET A 73 -8.05 2.34 -4.55
N LEU A 74 -7.76 1.27 -3.81
CA LEU A 74 -7.35 1.32 -2.41
C LEU A 74 -5.83 1.30 -2.33
N TYR A 75 -5.26 2.06 -1.41
CA TYR A 75 -3.82 2.10 -1.14
C TYR A 75 -3.57 1.91 0.35
N PHE A 76 -2.58 1.10 0.68
CA PHE A 76 -2.22 0.76 2.05
C PHE A 76 -0.78 1.20 2.31
N PHE A 77 -0.61 1.99 3.37
CA PHE A 77 0.68 2.54 3.79
C PHE A 77 0.84 2.36 5.29
N ALA A 78 2.08 2.13 5.74
CA ALA A 78 2.36 2.02 7.16
C ALA A 78 3.81 2.36 7.51
N ALA A 79 4.06 2.75 8.76
CA ALA A 79 5.41 2.91 9.30
C ALA A 79 6.02 1.52 9.59
N LEU A 80 6.56 0.88 8.55
CA LEU A 80 7.08 -0.50 8.59
C LEU A 80 8.60 -0.59 8.54
N ASP A 81 9.30 0.53 8.36
CA ASP A 81 10.75 0.59 8.10
C ASP A 81 11.56 -0.23 9.11
N LYS A 82 11.25 -0.12 10.41
CA LYS A 82 11.90 -0.91 11.47
C LYS A 82 11.71 -2.43 11.30
N TRP A 83 10.53 -2.87 10.86
CA TRP A 83 10.23 -4.29 10.63
C TRP A 83 10.92 -4.83 9.37
N LEU A 84 11.24 -3.95 8.42
CA LEU A 84 12.04 -4.25 7.24
C LEU A 84 13.56 -4.18 7.50
N GLY A 85 13.96 -3.81 8.73
CA GLY A 85 15.36 -3.75 9.15
C GLY A 85 16.04 -2.40 8.91
N TYR A 86 15.27 -1.37 8.53
CA TYR A 86 15.75 0.01 8.41
C TYR A 86 15.66 0.75 9.74
N ASP A 87 16.44 1.82 9.86
CA ASP A 87 16.28 2.74 10.97
C ASP A 87 14.96 3.51 10.80
N SER A 88 14.23 3.68 11.90
CA SER A 88 12.93 4.36 11.88
C SER A 88 12.80 5.25 13.10
N PRO A 89 12.36 6.50 12.92
CA PRO A 89 12.07 7.40 14.04
C PRO A 89 10.85 6.96 14.86
N THR A 90 10.13 5.93 14.40
CA THR A 90 8.96 5.41 15.08
C THR A 90 9.08 3.93 15.40
N GLU A 91 8.67 3.56 16.61
CA GLU A 91 8.65 2.18 17.05
C GLU A 91 7.22 1.66 17.14
N ASN A 92 6.86 0.72 16.25
CA ASN A 92 5.60 0.01 16.33
C ASN A 92 5.83 -1.38 16.94
N GLY A 93 5.26 -1.62 18.13
CA GLY A 93 5.24 -2.94 18.75
C GLY A 93 4.21 -3.88 18.11
N GLY A 94 4.13 -5.11 18.62
CA GLY A 94 3.00 -5.98 18.30
C GLY A 94 1.71 -5.47 18.95
N GLY A 95 0.62 -5.39 18.18
CA GLY A 95 -0.70 -4.96 18.66
C GLY A 95 -1.28 -3.76 17.91
N GLU A 96 -2.08 -2.95 18.60
CA GLU A 96 -2.67 -1.74 18.05
C GLU A 96 -1.61 -0.66 17.84
N TRP A 97 -1.63 -0.01 16.68
CA TRP A 97 -0.68 1.04 16.32
C TRP A 97 -1.31 2.42 16.53
N PRO A 98 -0.50 3.46 16.85
CA PRO A 98 -1.00 4.81 16.96
C PRO A 98 -1.68 5.29 15.67
N ARG A 99 -2.69 6.16 15.83
CA ARG A 99 -3.38 6.77 14.68
C ARG A 99 -2.35 7.44 13.76
N GLY A 100 -2.46 7.18 12.46
CA GLY A 100 -1.57 7.72 11.45
C GLY A 100 -0.40 6.80 11.11
N HIS A 101 -0.05 5.81 11.94
CA HIS A 101 1.04 4.87 11.62
C HIS A 101 0.64 3.81 10.58
N PHE A 102 -0.66 3.68 10.34
CA PHE A 102 -1.24 2.92 9.24
C PHE A 102 -2.28 3.81 8.57
N VAL A 103 -2.17 3.96 7.25
CA VAL A 103 -3.01 4.85 6.45
C VAL A 103 -3.57 4.08 5.27
N VAL A 104 -4.90 4.11 5.14
CA VAL A 104 -5.60 3.63 3.95
C VAL A 104 -6.10 4.84 3.18
N LYS A 105 -5.76 4.93 1.89
CA LYS A 105 -6.30 5.93 0.97
C LYS A 105 -7.20 5.26 -0.05
N TYR A 106 -8.18 6.01 -0.54
CA TYR A 106 -9.12 5.56 -1.55
C TYR A 106 -9.24 6.62 -2.64
N ALA A 107 -8.97 6.24 -3.88
CA ALA A 107 -9.27 7.03 -5.06
C ALA A 107 -10.51 6.44 -5.74
N ARG A 108 -11.61 7.19 -5.79
CA ARG A 108 -12.88 6.70 -6.33
C ARG A 108 -12.80 6.34 -7.81
N SER A 109 -12.02 7.09 -8.58
CA SER A 109 -11.85 6.88 -10.02
C SER A 109 -10.38 6.66 -10.33
N VAL A 110 -10.08 5.64 -11.15
CA VAL A 110 -8.76 5.43 -11.72
C VAL A 110 -8.71 6.15 -13.06
N ASN A 111 -7.78 7.10 -13.20
CA ASN A 111 -7.53 7.79 -14.47
C ASN A 111 -6.07 7.60 -14.86
N PHE A 112 -5.84 6.73 -15.85
CA PHE A 112 -4.50 6.38 -16.33
C PHE A 112 -3.71 7.56 -16.90
N GLU A 113 -4.36 8.67 -17.28
CA GLU A 113 -3.68 9.86 -17.80
C GLU A 113 -3.16 10.79 -16.70
N THR A 114 -3.76 10.74 -15.51
CA THR A 114 -3.43 11.65 -14.39
C THR A 114 -2.81 10.93 -13.19
N PHE A 115 -2.64 9.62 -13.29
CA PHE A 115 -1.97 8.82 -12.27
C PHE A 115 -0.49 8.77 -12.59
N GLN A 116 0.32 8.79 -11.55
CA GLN A 116 1.77 8.76 -11.63
C GLN A 116 2.31 7.73 -10.63
N SER A 117 3.34 6.99 -11.05
CA SER A 117 4.06 6.11 -10.14
C SER A 117 4.96 6.96 -9.24
N CYS A 118 4.75 6.87 -7.93
CA CYS A 118 5.54 7.61 -6.95
C CYS A 118 6.70 6.76 -6.46
N MET A 119 7.86 6.92 -7.09
CA MET A 119 9.10 6.24 -6.71
C MET A 119 9.75 6.93 -5.51
N MET A 120 9.98 6.17 -4.43
CA MET A 120 10.80 6.64 -3.32
C MET A 120 12.27 6.33 -3.60
N VAL A 121 13.12 7.33 -3.47
CA VAL A 121 14.56 7.21 -3.66
C VAL A 121 15.31 7.73 -2.45
N ASP A 122 16.50 7.20 -2.23
CA ASP A 122 17.44 7.73 -1.24
C ASP A 122 18.18 8.98 -1.76
N ASP A 123 19.10 9.50 -0.95
CA ASP A 123 19.91 10.67 -1.28
C ASP A 123 20.85 10.46 -2.48
N GLU A 124 21.13 9.19 -2.84
CA GLU A 124 21.92 8.82 -4.02
C GLU A 124 21.04 8.57 -5.26
N GLY A 125 19.71 8.67 -5.12
CA GLY A 125 18.74 8.44 -6.19
C GLY A 125 18.44 6.96 -6.44
N GLN A 126 18.85 6.06 -5.55
CA GLN A 126 18.54 4.64 -5.63
C GLN A 126 17.12 4.39 -5.09
N ALA A 127 16.36 3.53 -5.78
CA ALA A 127 15.02 3.14 -5.35
C ALA A 127 15.05 2.45 -3.97
N LEU A 128 14.17 2.91 -3.08
CA LEU A 128 13.98 2.36 -1.73
C LEU A 128 12.92 1.26 -1.68
N THR A 129 12.09 1.15 -2.73
CA THR A 129 10.96 0.23 -2.78
C THR A 129 11.40 -1.19 -3.18
N GLU A 130 10.83 -2.18 -2.50
CA GLU A 130 10.96 -3.58 -2.89
C GLU A 130 10.31 -3.83 -4.24
N ARG A 131 10.75 -4.87 -4.96
CA ARG A 131 10.20 -5.22 -6.28
C ARG A 131 8.71 -5.54 -6.19
N GLU A 132 7.91 -4.96 -7.09
CA GLU A 132 6.47 -5.22 -7.15
C GLU A 132 6.12 -6.69 -7.44
N MET A 133 5.04 -7.16 -6.82
CA MET A 133 4.48 -8.49 -6.99
C MET A 133 3.00 -8.39 -7.38
N GLU A 134 2.56 -9.30 -8.26
CA GLU A 134 1.17 -9.41 -8.68
C GLU A 134 0.33 -10.01 -7.55
N ILE A 135 -0.81 -9.40 -7.27
CA ILE A 135 -1.82 -9.94 -6.35
C ILE A 135 -2.84 -10.72 -7.16
N VAL A 136 -3.02 -12.01 -6.84
CA VAL A 136 -4.07 -12.85 -7.40
C VAL A 136 -5.13 -13.09 -6.34
N PHE A 137 -6.38 -12.73 -6.66
CA PHE A 137 -7.53 -12.89 -5.79
C PHE A 137 -8.27 -14.20 -6.04
N SER A 138 -8.81 -14.78 -4.98
CA SER A 138 -9.67 -15.97 -5.03
C SER A 138 -10.60 -16.01 -3.83
N GLU A 139 -11.72 -16.72 -3.94
CA GLU A 139 -12.62 -16.96 -2.80
C GLU A 139 -11.96 -17.91 -1.79
N CYS A 140 -12.16 -17.65 -0.50
CA CYS A 140 -11.89 -18.61 0.56
C CYS A 140 -12.96 -18.57 1.65
N ALA A 141 -13.05 -19.65 2.43
CA ALA A 141 -13.92 -19.69 3.60
C ALA A 141 -13.35 -18.83 4.73
N ASP A 142 -14.22 -18.22 5.54
CA ASP A 142 -13.82 -17.32 6.63
C ASP A 142 -12.97 -18.03 7.73
N ASP A 143 -12.99 -19.36 7.80
CA ASP A 143 -12.25 -20.20 8.78
C ASP A 143 -10.97 -20.84 8.21
N GLU A 144 -10.64 -20.60 6.94
CA GLU A 144 -9.30 -20.95 6.48
C GLU A 144 -8.32 -19.98 7.11
N ARG A 145 -7.66 -20.42 8.18
CA ARG A 145 -6.50 -19.71 8.75
C ARG A 145 -5.50 -19.51 7.63
N CYS A 146 -5.49 -18.32 7.05
CA CYS A 146 -4.38 -17.81 6.26
C CYS A 146 -3.20 -17.63 7.22
N ILE A 147 -2.43 -18.69 7.40
CA ILE A 147 -1.08 -18.67 7.97
C ILE A 147 -0.09 -18.20 6.92
#